data_AF-A0A8H8RLQ3-F1
#
_entry.id   AF-A0A8H8RLQ3-F1
#
_cell.length_a   1.000
_cell.length_b   1.000
_cell.length_c   1.000
_cell.angle_alpha   90.00
_cell.angle_beta   90.00
_cell.angle_gamma   90.00
#
_symmetry.space_group_name_H-M   'P 1'
#
loop_
_entity.id
_entity.type
_entity.pdbx_description
1 polymer ?
#
loop_
_entity_poly.entity_id
_entity_poly.type
_entity_poly.pdbx_seq_one_letter_code
_entity_poly.pdbx_strand_id
1 'polypeptide(L)'
;MSLNPPPSPSPPPTPSPSHLPPPLTFSPLQKKTSILICTLALLTSDLLLPLLLYYTLSRHTSISLAINLGVSCASLGLCEFLELPLRGYRLISHPEKYAPLGSPDSPSLFARLDFFFWWYALATIVGIVPYVLATSLDEPIPWLFLYTPGLLVGFAALTGVASVCTCACNVRILRCWCKVSGERCKPFVYYVLEDFVAVDAGQGRAWRAQLRARWKGSPMFRRVLWEVNVGWVVGGGVFCAALAGIVW
;
A
#
# COMPACT_ATOMS: atom_id res chain seq x y z
N MET A 1 54.47 -52.78 17.59
CA MET A 1 53.36 -52.08 18.29
C MET A 1 53.08 -50.80 17.51
N SER A 2 52.16 -50.85 16.55
CA SER A 2 51.83 -49.71 15.70
C SER A 2 50.74 -48.88 16.38
N LEU A 3 51.04 -47.64 16.73
CA LEU A 3 50.12 -46.70 17.36
C LEU A 3 49.18 -46.12 16.29
N ASN A 4 47.88 -46.39 16.40
CA ASN A 4 46.87 -45.75 15.57
C ASN A 4 46.82 -44.23 15.84
N PRO A 5 46.66 -43.39 14.80
CA PRO A 5 46.50 -41.96 15.00
C PRO A 5 45.14 -41.62 15.63
N PRO A 6 45.05 -40.50 16.38
CA PRO A 6 43.82 -40.09 17.05
C PRO A 6 42.71 -39.73 16.04
N PRO A 7 41.43 -39.98 16.38
CA PRO A 7 40.31 -39.64 15.52
C PRO A 7 40.18 -38.13 15.35
N SER A 8 39.99 -37.71 14.09
CA SER A 8 39.77 -36.31 13.71
C SER A 8 38.54 -35.72 14.41
N PRO A 9 38.57 -34.44 14.83
CA PRO A 9 37.43 -33.78 15.45
C PRO A 9 36.24 -33.74 14.48
N SER A 10 35.08 -34.19 14.96
CA SER A 10 33.82 -34.12 14.22
C SER A 10 33.51 -32.67 13.83
N PRO A 11 32.99 -32.42 12.60
CA PRO A 11 32.57 -31.09 12.19
C PRO A 11 31.48 -30.55 13.14
N PRO A 12 31.43 -29.22 13.36
CA PRO A 12 30.42 -28.62 14.22
C PRO A 12 29.01 -28.97 13.70
N PRO A 13 28.05 -29.24 14.60
CA PRO A 13 26.70 -29.60 14.22
C PRO A 13 26.08 -28.49 13.38
N THR A 14 25.60 -28.84 12.19
CA THR A 14 24.81 -27.96 11.33
C THR A 14 23.59 -27.49 12.13
N PRO A 15 23.33 -26.19 12.24
CA PRO A 15 22.19 -25.69 13.01
C PRO A 15 20.89 -26.28 12.43
N SER A 16 20.09 -26.87 13.32
CA SER A 16 18.79 -27.44 13.00
C SER A 16 17.88 -26.38 12.32
N PRO A 17 17.05 -26.77 11.33
CA PRO A 17 16.24 -25.83 10.53
C PRO A 17 15.14 -25.10 11.31
N SER A 18 15.04 -25.32 12.64
CA SER A 18 13.98 -24.78 13.49
C SER A 18 14.16 -23.31 13.91
N HIS A 19 15.31 -22.68 13.65
CA HIS A 19 15.58 -21.29 14.05
C HIS A 19 15.47 -20.25 12.93
N LEU A 20 15.35 -20.66 11.67
CA LEU A 20 15.21 -19.74 10.55
C LEU A 20 13.75 -19.34 10.37
N PRO A 21 13.45 -18.04 10.14
CA PRO A 21 12.09 -17.62 9.83
C PRO A 21 11.64 -18.31 8.53
N PRO A 22 10.37 -18.73 8.43
CA PRO A 22 9.90 -19.46 7.25
C PRO A 22 10.17 -18.63 5.98
N PRO A 23 10.74 -19.26 4.93
CA PRO A 23 11.13 -18.56 3.73
C PRO A 23 9.90 -18.01 3.02
N LEU A 24 10.05 -16.81 2.47
CA LEU A 24 9.07 -16.20 1.59
C LEU A 24 9.41 -16.64 0.16
N THR A 25 8.46 -17.25 -0.55
CA THR A 25 8.68 -17.69 -1.94
C THR A 25 8.86 -16.50 -2.89
N PHE A 26 8.26 -15.35 -2.55
CA PHE A 26 8.43 -14.12 -3.32
C PHE A 26 9.74 -13.43 -2.95
N SER A 27 10.59 -13.24 -3.96
CA SER A 27 11.73 -12.31 -3.85
C SER A 27 11.46 -11.07 -4.71
N PRO A 28 11.53 -9.86 -4.14
CA PRO A 28 11.30 -8.62 -4.91
C PRO A 28 12.38 -8.44 -5.99
N LEU A 29 13.57 -9.01 -5.75
CA LEU A 29 14.70 -8.94 -6.66
C LEU A 29 14.47 -9.69 -7.99
N GLN A 30 13.59 -10.70 -8.02
CA GLN A 30 13.22 -11.40 -9.25
C GLN A 30 12.25 -10.60 -10.14
N LYS A 31 11.56 -9.61 -9.57
CA LYS A 31 10.58 -8.78 -10.28
C LYS A 31 11.04 -7.32 -10.46
N LYS A 32 12.35 -7.04 -10.32
CA LYS A 32 12.92 -5.68 -10.42
C LYS A 32 12.48 -4.92 -11.66
N THR A 33 12.49 -5.54 -12.83
CA THR A 33 12.11 -4.87 -14.08
C THR A 33 10.63 -4.49 -14.09
N SER A 34 9.76 -5.36 -13.58
CA SER A 34 8.33 -5.05 -13.45
C SER A 34 8.10 -3.93 -12.44
N ILE A 35 8.79 -3.97 -11.30
CA ILE A 35 8.70 -2.92 -10.28
C ILE A 35 9.20 -1.60 -10.87
N LEU A 36 10.36 -1.60 -11.54
CA LEU A 36 10.94 -0.42 -12.16
C LEU A 36 10.01 0.18 -13.23
N ILE A 37 9.44 -0.65 -14.11
CA ILE A 37 8.49 -0.19 -15.13
C ILE A 37 7.26 0.42 -14.47
N CYS A 38 6.67 -0.25 -13.48
CA CYS A 38 5.51 0.28 -12.74
C CYS A 38 5.85 1.60 -12.03
N THR A 39 7.00 1.68 -11.35
CA THR A 39 7.43 2.91 -10.68
C THR A 39 7.67 4.05 -11.66
N LEU A 40 8.31 3.80 -12.80
CA LEU A 40 8.52 4.81 -13.83
C LEU A 40 7.19 5.24 -14.47
N ALA A 41 6.28 4.31 -14.70
CA ALA A 41 4.95 4.62 -15.22
C ALA A 41 4.16 5.51 -14.24
N LEU A 42 4.15 5.17 -12.95
CA LEU A 42 3.51 5.97 -11.90
C LEU A 42 4.14 7.37 -11.76
N LEU A 43 5.47 7.47 -11.74
CA LEU A 43 6.14 8.78 -11.73
C LEU A 43 5.83 9.59 -13.00
N THR A 44 5.65 8.92 -14.13
CA THR A 44 5.32 9.60 -15.38
C THR A 44 3.88 10.10 -15.36
N SER A 45 2.91 9.28 -14.93
CA SER A 45 1.51 9.67 -14.88
C SER A 45 1.21 10.68 -13.77
N ASP A 46 1.80 10.50 -12.60
CA ASP A 46 1.36 11.20 -11.38
C ASP A 46 2.20 12.47 -11.11
N LEU A 47 3.37 12.59 -11.74
CA LEU A 47 4.25 13.75 -11.59
C LEU A 47 4.56 14.44 -12.92
N LEU A 48 5.11 13.72 -13.90
CA LEU A 48 5.56 14.35 -15.15
C LEU A 48 4.41 14.86 -16.00
N LEU A 49 3.39 14.03 -16.24
CA LEU A 49 2.25 14.34 -17.09
C LEU A 49 1.45 15.57 -16.62
N PRO A 50 1.00 15.68 -15.35
CA PRO A 50 0.26 16.85 -14.88
C PRO A 50 1.10 18.13 -14.90
N LEU A 51 2.40 18.05 -14.58
CA LEU A 51 3.30 19.21 -14.64
C LEU A 51 3.48 19.69 -16.08
N LEU A 52 3.74 18.76 -17.02
CA LEU A 52 3.88 19.09 -18.43
C LEU A 52 2.59 19.70 -18.97
N LEU A 53 1.42 19.13 -18.69
CA LEU A 53 0.13 19.67 -19.10
C LEU A 53 -0.09 21.09 -18.54
N TYR A 54 0.11 21.28 -17.24
CA TYR A 54 -0.08 22.59 -16.60
C TYR A 54 0.79 23.69 -17.23
N TYR A 55 2.10 23.43 -17.36
CA TYR A 55 3.05 24.42 -17.89
C TYR A 55 2.93 24.64 -19.39
N THR A 56 2.63 23.60 -20.17
CA THR A 56 2.43 23.74 -21.62
C THR A 56 1.17 24.53 -21.92
N LEU A 57 0.04 24.21 -21.29
CA LEU A 57 -1.22 24.93 -21.45
C LEU A 57 -1.13 26.37 -20.94
N SER A 58 -0.46 26.59 -19.79
CA SER A 58 -0.30 27.93 -19.22
C SER A 58 0.56 28.86 -20.10
N ARG A 59 1.53 28.34 -20.85
CA ARG A 59 2.43 29.16 -21.68
C ARG A 59 1.95 29.32 -23.12
N HIS A 60 1.25 28.33 -23.67
CA HIS A 60 0.87 28.33 -25.09
C HIS A 60 -0.60 28.69 -25.33
N THR A 61 -1.44 28.84 -24.29
CA THR A 61 -2.85 29.14 -24.48
C THR A 61 -3.39 30.09 -23.40
N SER A 62 -4.33 30.96 -23.77
CA SER A 62 -5.01 31.90 -22.86
C SER A 62 -6.25 31.30 -22.20
N ILE A 63 -6.20 30.04 -21.82
CA ILE A 63 -7.33 29.32 -21.19
C ILE A 63 -7.47 29.76 -19.72
N SER A 64 -8.69 29.70 -19.18
CA SER A 64 -8.94 29.98 -17.76
C SER A 64 -8.16 29.01 -16.85
N LEU A 65 -7.71 29.53 -15.69
CA LEU A 65 -6.96 28.75 -14.71
C LEU A 65 -7.73 27.48 -14.28
N ALA A 66 -9.05 27.58 -14.14
CA ALA A 66 -9.92 26.47 -13.78
C ALA A 66 -9.82 25.29 -14.77
N ILE A 67 -9.87 25.58 -16.08
CA ILE A 67 -9.78 24.55 -17.11
C ILE A 67 -8.36 23.96 -17.15
N ASN A 68 -7.31 24.78 -17.00
CA ASN A 68 -5.94 24.28 -16.98
C ASN A 68 -5.69 23.32 -15.78
N LEU A 69 -6.15 23.71 -14.59
CA LEU A 69 -6.07 22.87 -13.39
C LEU A 69 -6.93 21.61 -13.53
N GLY A 70 -8.13 21.72 -14.12
CA GLY A 70 -9.02 20.58 -14.38
C GLY A 70 -8.39 19.54 -15.30
N VAL A 71 -7.78 19.97 -16.42
CA VAL A 71 -7.09 19.05 -17.36
C VAL A 71 -5.88 18.40 -16.71
N SER A 72 -5.09 19.17 -15.96
CA SER A 72 -3.93 18.65 -15.22
C SER A 72 -4.37 17.63 -14.17
N CYS A 73 -5.47 17.89 -13.45
CA CYS A 73 -6.06 16.96 -12.51
C CYS A 73 -6.60 15.69 -13.16
N ALA A 74 -7.29 15.82 -14.29
CA ALA A 74 -7.85 14.66 -14.98
C ALA A 74 -6.76 13.67 -15.38
N SER A 75 -5.55 14.16 -15.66
CA SER A 75 -4.39 13.31 -15.96
C SER A 75 -3.90 12.48 -14.76
N LEU A 76 -4.01 13.00 -13.52
CA LEU A 76 -3.67 12.27 -12.30
C LEU A 76 -4.57 11.04 -12.09
N GLY A 77 -5.87 11.20 -12.33
CA GLY A 77 -6.84 10.12 -12.15
C GLY A 77 -6.77 9.02 -13.21
N LEU A 78 -6.03 9.21 -14.30
CA LEU A 78 -6.04 8.28 -15.45
C LEU A 78 -5.42 6.92 -15.10
N CYS A 79 -4.31 6.92 -14.34
CA CYS A 79 -3.65 5.67 -13.93
C CYS A 79 -4.52 4.92 -12.90
N GLU A 80 -5.01 5.64 -11.89
CA GLU A 80 -5.87 5.09 -10.83
C GLU A 80 -7.17 4.50 -11.39
N PHE A 81 -7.74 5.14 -12.42
CA PHE A 81 -8.93 4.65 -13.12
C PHE A 81 -8.72 3.31 -13.82
N LEU A 82 -7.48 2.92 -14.14
CA LEU A 82 -7.17 1.61 -14.71
C LEU A 82 -6.81 0.59 -13.63
N GLU A 83 -6.04 1.00 -12.62
CA GLU A 83 -5.54 0.10 -11.58
C GLU A 83 -6.66 -0.44 -10.68
N LEU A 84 -7.57 0.42 -10.22
CA LEU A 84 -8.62 0.01 -9.29
C LEU A 84 -9.64 -0.97 -9.93
N PRO A 85 -10.15 -0.74 -11.16
CA PRO A 85 -11.02 -1.72 -11.82
C PRO A 85 -10.30 -3.00 -12.19
N LEU A 86 -9.03 -2.96 -12.60
CA LEU A 86 -8.25 -4.17 -12.89
C LEU A 86 -8.07 -5.02 -11.61
N ARG A 87 -7.82 -4.36 -10.47
CA ARG A 87 -7.78 -5.01 -9.17
C ARG A 87 -9.12 -5.64 -8.82
N GLY A 88 -10.22 -4.90 -9.00
CA GLY A 88 -11.59 -5.39 -8.81
C GLY A 88 -11.89 -6.59 -9.69
N TYR A 89 -11.54 -6.53 -10.97
CA TYR A 89 -11.70 -7.62 -11.94
C TYR A 89 -10.94 -8.88 -11.50
N ARG A 90 -9.67 -8.77 -11.09
CA ARG A 90 -8.91 -9.94 -10.61
C ARG A 90 -9.54 -10.59 -9.39
N LEU A 91 -10.08 -9.81 -8.46
CA LEU A 91 -10.78 -10.30 -7.26
C LEU A 91 -12.15 -10.92 -7.57
N ILE A 92 -12.86 -10.36 -8.57
CA ILE A 92 -14.17 -10.83 -8.99
C ILE A 92 -14.08 -12.08 -9.87
N SER A 93 -13.10 -12.13 -10.78
CA SER A 93 -12.95 -13.21 -11.76
C SER A 93 -12.15 -14.40 -11.23
N HIS A 94 -11.23 -14.20 -10.28
CA HIS A 94 -10.38 -15.26 -9.73
C HIS A 94 -10.39 -15.31 -8.19
N PRO A 95 -11.57 -15.49 -7.55
CA PRO A 95 -11.68 -15.58 -6.10
C PRO A 95 -10.86 -16.73 -5.50
N GLU A 96 -10.72 -17.84 -6.22
CA GLU A 96 -9.91 -18.99 -5.83
C GLU A 96 -8.41 -18.68 -5.77
N LYS A 97 -7.94 -17.61 -6.40
CA LYS A 97 -6.52 -17.26 -6.38
C LYS A 97 -6.23 -16.06 -5.49
N TYR A 98 -7.13 -15.07 -5.46
CA TYR A 98 -6.87 -13.77 -4.86
C TYR A 98 -7.81 -13.37 -3.73
N ALA A 99 -8.85 -14.15 -3.39
CA ALA A 99 -9.71 -13.80 -2.26
C ALA A 99 -8.97 -13.86 -0.91
N PRO A 100 -9.42 -13.09 0.10
CA PRO A 100 -8.90 -13.16 1.46
C PRO A 100 -9.03 -14.58 2.05
N LEU A 101 -8.09 -14.93 2.93
CA LEU A 101 -8.05 -16.22 3.62
C LEU A 101 -9.29 -16.38 4.52
N GLY A 102 -10.18 -17.31 4.15
CA GLY A 102 -11.39 -17.65 4.93
C GLY A 102 -12.72 -17.32 4.24
N SER A 103 -12.71 -16.70 3.05
CA SER A 103 -13.94 -16.31 2.35
C SER A 103 -14.10 -16.84 0.91
N PRO A 104 -13.57 -18.02 0.51
CA PRO A 104 -13.71 -18.50 -0.87
C PRO A 104 -15.17 -18.73 -1.28
N ASP A 105 -16.00 -19.21 -0.35
CA ASP A 105 -17.39 -19.61 -0.62
C ASP A 105 -18.40 -18.59 -0.07
N SER A 106 -17.94 -17.39 0.32
CA SER A 106 -18.86 -16.39 0.85
C SER A 106 -19.77 -15.86 -0.27
N PRO A 107 -21.10 -15.89 -0.12
CA PRO A 107 -22.04 -15.44 -1.14
C PRO A 107 -22.00 -13.91 -1.33
N SER A 108 -21.39 -13.17 -0.40
CA SER A 108 -21.31 -11.71 -0.48
C SER A 108 -20.07 -11.24 -1.25
N LEU A 109 -20.30 -10.47 -2.32
CA LEU A 109 -19.24 -9.81 -3.09
C LEU A 109 -18.39 -8.88 -2.20
N PHE A 110 -19.01 -8.28 -1.19
CA PHE A 110 -18.35 -7.44 -0.17
C PHE A 110 -17.29 -8.20 0.64
N ALA A 111 -17.52 -9.47 1.01
CA ALA A 111 -16.55 -10.27 1.76
C ALA A 111 -15.41 -10.81 0.89
N ARG A 112 -15.60 -10.82 -0.44
CA ARG A 112 -14.57 -11.22 -1.41
C ARG A 112 -13.58 -10.09 -1.72
N LEU A 113 -13.96 -8.84 -1.43
CA LEU A 113 -13.13 -7.68 -1.63
C LEU A 113 -12.14 -7.50 -0.47
N ASP A 114 -10.86 -7.32 -0.80
CA ASP A 114 -9.79 -7.16 0.19
C ASP A 114 -9.88 -5.79 0.88
N PHE A 115 -9.32 -5.70 2.09
CA PHE A 115 -9.22 -4.44 2.85
C PHE A 115 -8.62 -3.31 2.01
N PHE A 116 -7.52 -3.60 1.32
CA PHE A 116 -6.83 -2.60 0.53
C PHE A 116 -7.67 -2.09 -0.65
N PHE A 117 -8.57 -2.91 -1.21
CA PHE A 117 -9.49 -2.46 -2.26
C PHE A 117 -10.44 -1.37 -1.75
N TRP A 118 -11.07 -1.60 -0.59
CA TRP A 118 -11.96 -0.62 0.03
C TRP A 118 -11.23 0.62 0.51
N TRP A 119 -10.04 0.43 1.09
CA TRP A 119 -9.19 1.54 1.51
C TRP A 119 -8.77 2.41 0.32
N TYR A 120 -8.36 1.78 -0.79
CA TYR A 120 -7.97 2.49 -2.02
C TYR A 120 -9.16 3.22 -2.65
N ALA A 121 -10.34 2.59 -2.72
CA ALA A 121 -11.56 3.25 -3.20
C ALA A 121 -11.95 4.47 -2.35
N LEU A 122 -11.82 4.38 -1.02
CA LEU A 122 -12.07 5.52 -0.13
C LEU A 122 -11.00 6.62 -0.30
N ALA A 123 -9.74 6.24 -0.47
CA ALA A 123 -8.66 7.18 -0.76
C ALA A 123 -8.93 7.93 -2.08
N THR A 124 -9.34 7.23 -3.14
CA THR A 124 -9.73 7.84 -4.41
C THR A 124 -10.87 8.86 -4.24
N ILE A 125 -11.89 8.56 -3.41
CA ILE A 125 -12.96 9.54 -3.12
C ILE A 125 -12.41 10.77 -2.38
N VAL A 126 -11.56 10.55 -1.36
CA VAL A 126 -10.93 11.63 -0.59
C VAL A 126 -10.03 12.51 -1.46
N GLY A 127 -9.42 11.96 -2.51
CA GLY A 127 -8.61 12.71 -3.47
C GLY A 127 -9.45 13.43 -4.54
N ILE A 128 -10.37 12.72 -5.19
CA ILE A 128 -11.16 13.25 -6.32
C ILE A 128 -12.08 14.39 -5.85
N VAL A 129 -12.73 14.26 -4.69
CA VAL A 129 -13.73 15.26 -4.26
C VAL A 129 -13.13 16.66 -4.12
N PRO A 130 -12.03 16.88 -3.36
CA PRO A 130 -11.38 18.19 -3.28
C PRO A 130 -10.85 18.69 -4.63
N TYR A 131 -10.31 17.81 -5.47
CA TYR A 131 -9.83 18.18 -6.80
C TYR A 131 -10.96 18.68 -7.73
N VAL A 132 -12.10 17.99 -7.73
CA VAL A 132 -13.28 18.39 -8.51
C VAL A 132 -13.84 19.70 -7.97
N LEU A 133 -13.97 19.84 -6.64
CA LEU A 133 -14.43 21.08 -6.01
C LEU A 133 -13.51 22.27 -6.31
N ALA A 134 -12.20 22.05 -6.33
CA ALA A 134 -11.24 23.12 -6.62
C ALA A 134 -11.31 23.64 -8.07
N THR A 135 -11.83 22.83 -8.99
CA THR A 135 -11.83 23.11 -10.45
C THR A 135 -13.21 23.37 -11.05
N SER A 136 -14.28 22.96 -10.37
CA SER A 136 -15.67 23.04 -10.86
C SER A 136 -16.45 24.26 -10.37
N LEU A 137 -15.88 25.07 -9.47
CA LEU A 137 -16.49 26.32 -9.02
C LEU A 137 -16.19 27.47 -10.00
N ASP A 138 -17.09 28.46 -10.07
CA ASP A 138 -16.97 29.62 -10.98
C ASP A 138 -15.65 30.39 -10.77
N GLU A 139 -15.19 30.45 -9.52
CA GLU A 139 -13.83 30.87 -9.16
C GLU A 139 -13.02 29.64 -8.71
N PRO A 140 -11.93 29.28 -9.41
CA PRO A 140 -11.10 28.16 -8.99
C PRO A 140 -10.46 28.47 -7.63
N ILE A 141 -10.27 27.43 -6.82
CA ILE A 141 -9.71 27.54 -5.47
C ILE A 141 -8.31 26.88 -5.47
N PRO A 142 -7.22 27.62 -5.74
CA PRO A 142 -5.89 27.02 -5.92
C PRO A 142 -5.32 26.42 -4.63
N TRP A 143 -5.65 27.02 -3.48
CA TRP A 143 -5.20 26.50 -2.18
C TRP A 143 -5.78 25.12 -1.90
N LEU A 144 -7.05 24.88 -2.25
CA LEU A 144 -7.70 23.59 -2.08
C LEU A 144 -7.06 22.54 -3.00
N PHE A 145 -6.81 22.91 -4.26
CA PHE A 145 -6.11 22.06 -5.22
C PHE A 145 -4.72 21.64 -4.70
N LEU A 146 -3.95 22.59 -4.18
CA LEU A 146 -2.61 22.34 -3.66
C LEU A 146 -2.63 21.53 -2.37
N TYR A 147 -3.69 21.66 -1.56
CA TYR A 147 -3.84 20.93 -0.30
C TYR A 147 -4.36 19.48 -0.48
N THR A 148 -5.02 19.16 -1.59
CA THR A 148 -5.55 17.81 -1.89
C THR A 148 -4.54 16.67 -1.71
N PRO A 149 -3.29 16.72 -2.21
CA PRO A 149 -2.31 15.66 -1.93
C PRO A 149 -2.03 15.50 -0.42
N GLY A 150 -2.10 16.59 0.35
CA GLY A 150 -2.02 16.55 1.81
C GLY A 150 -3.21 15.87 2.47
N LEU A 151 -4.41 15.99 1.91
CA LEU A 151 -5.60 15.26 2.39
C LEU A 151 -5.45 13.75 2.17
N LEU A 152 -4.92 13.33 1.02
CA LEU A 152 -4.63 11.92 0.72
C LEU A 152 -3.56 11.35 1.67
N VAL A 153 -2.44 12.04 1.82
CA VAL A 153 -1.36 11.62 2.72
C VAL A 153 -1.83 11.66 4.18
N GLY A 154 -2.63 12.66 4.55
CA GLY A 154 -3.25 12.77 5.87
C GLY A 154 -4.21 11.62 6.17
N PHE A 155 -5.04 11.23 5.20
CA PHE A 155 -5.90 10.05 5.30
C PHE A 155 -5.06 8.78 5.50
N ALA A 156 -4.01 8.58 4.72
CA ALA A 156 -3.11 7.44 4.88
C ALA A 156 -2.41 7.43 6.25
N ALA A 157 -1.87 8.57 6.69
CA ALA A 157 -1.26 8.73 8.00
C ALA A 157 -2.25 8.45 9.13
N LEU A 158 -3.49 8.95 9.02
CA LEU A 158 -4.56 8.70 10.00
C LEU A 158 -4.90 7.22 10.10
N THR A 159 -4.95 6.49 8.99
CA THR A 159 -5.14 5.04 9.02
C THR A 159 -3.95 4.30 9.62
N GLY A 160 -2.73 4.79 9.41
CA GLY A 160 -1.52 4.30 10.09
C GLY A 160 -1.57 4.53 11.60
N VAL A 161 -2.01 5.72 12.06
CA VAL A 161 -2.21 6.05 13.48
C VAL A 161 -3.31 5.17 14.08
N ALA A 162 -4.45 5.01 13.40
CA ALA A 162 -5.53 4.14 13.86
C ALA A 162 -5.04 2.70 14.05
N SER A 163 -4.17 2.20 13.16
CA SER A 163 -3.56 0.88 13.30
C SER A 163 -2.63 0.77 14.52
N VAL A 164 -1.82 1.80 14.80
CA VAL A 164 -0.98 1.91 16.02
C VAL A 164 -1.85 1.89 17.27
N CYS A 165 -2.92 2.71 17.31
CA CYS A 165 -3.85 2.79 18.43
C CYS A 165 -4.60 1.47 18.65
N THR A 166 -4.93 0.74 17.58
CA THR A 166 -5.58 -0.58 17.70
C THR A 166 -4.63 -1.62 18.30
N CYS A 167 -3.34 -1.58 17.94
CA CYS A 167 -2.32 -2.45 18.52
C CYS A 167 -2.06 -2.14 20.00
N ALA A 168 -2.12 -0.86 20.39
CA ALA A 168 -1.83 -0.40 21.75
C ALA A 168 -3.03 -0.50 22.71
N CYS A 169 -4.25 -0.17 22.25
CA CYS A 169 -5.41 0.05 23.13
C CYS A 169 -6.54 -0.98 22.96
N ASN A 170 -6.38 -2.03 22.13
CA ASN A 170 -7.36 -3.11 21.92
C ASN A 170 -8.81 -2.61 21.64
N VAL A 171 -8.92 -1.50 20.90
CA VAL A 171 -10.20 -0.85 20.60
C VAL A 171 -11.05 -1.74 19.68
N ARG A 172 -12.28 -2.05 20.12
CA ARG A 172 -13.18 -3.04 19.49
C ARG A 172 -13.71 -2.61 18.10
N ILE A 173 -13.86 -1.31 17.87
CA ILE A 173 -14.44 -0.72 16.65
C ILE A 173 -13.51 -0.86 15.43
N LEU A 174 -12.19 -0.85 15.65
CA LEU A 174 -11.19 -1.02 14.61
C LEU A 174 -10.84 -2.49 14.33
N ARG A 175 -11.57 -3.43 14.95
CA ARG A 175 -11.43 -4.87 14.71
C ARG A 175 -12.05 -5.32 13.37
N CYS A 176 -12.79 -4.44 12.69
CA CYS A 176 -13.34 -4.70 11.35
C CYS A 176 -12.26 -5.03 10.30
N TRP A 177 -11.02 -4.59 10.51
CA TRP A 177 -9.88 -4.87 9.63
C TRP A 177 -9.21 -6.24 9.89
N CYS A 178 -9.56 -6.91 10.99
CA CYS A 178 -8.98 -8.20 11.37
C CYS A 178 -9.67 -9.35 10.60
N LYS A 179 -8.98 -9.92 9.59
CA LYS A 179 -9.46 -11.05 8.76
C LYS A 179 -9.69 -12.36 9.53
N VAL A 180 -9.21 -12.50 10.77
CA VAL A 180 -9.39 -13.71 11.60
C VAL A 180 -9.84 -13.29 13.00
N SER A 181 -10.99 -13.83 13.44
CA SER A 181 -11.51 -13.61 14.79
C SER A 181 -10.51 -14.11 15.84
N GLY A 182 -10.06 -13.22 16.73
CA GLY A 182 -9.20 -13.56 17.87
C GLY A 182 -7.71 -13.20 17.72
N GLU A 183 -7.21 -12.84 16.53
CA GLU A 183 -5.84 -12.32 16.39
C GLU A 183 -5.78 -10.82 16.71
N ARG A 184 -4.67 -10.35 17.31
CA ARG A 184 -4.41 -8.91 17.48
C ARG A 184 -4.33 -8.27 16.08
N CYS A 185 -4.95 -7.10 15.91
CA CYS A 185 -4.88 -6.40 14.63
C CYS A 185 -3.44 -6.01 14.31
N LYS A 186 -3.12 -6.12 13.02
CA LYS A 186 -1.76 -5.98 12.50
C LYS A 186 -1.53 -4.52 12.08
N PRO A 187 -0.27 -4.08 11.98
CA PRO A 187 0.07 -2.76 11.44
C PRO A 187 -0.54 -2.56 10.04
N PHE A 188 -0.90 -1.33 9.67
CA PHE A 188 -1.48 -0.99 8.38
C PHE A 188 -0.59 -1.48 7.23
N VAL A 189 0.73 -1.27 7.36
CA VAL A 189 1.74 -1.72 6.40
C VAL A 189 1.71 -3.25 6.17
N TYR A 190 1.33 -4.06 7.16
CA TYR A 190 1.18 -5.50 6.96
C TYR A 190 0.07 -5.80 5.95
N TYR A 191 -1.07 -5.11 6.05
CA TYR A 191 -2.20 -5.31 5.15
C TYR A 191 -1.90 -4.81 3.73
N VAL A 192 -1.22 -3.66 3.62
CA VAL A 192 -0.74 -3.15 2.33
C VAL A 192 0.19 -4.18 1.67
N LEU A 193 1.18 -4.71 2.41
CA LEU A 193 2.10 -5.71 1.89
C LEU A 193 1.39 -7.03 1.51
N GLU A 194 0.46 -7.50 2.34
CA GLU A 194 -0.30 -8.72 2.09
C GLU A 194 -1.09 -8.63 0.79
N ASP A 195 -1.87 -7.54 0.63
CA ASP A 195 -2.81 -7.41 -0.47
C ASP A 195 -2.15 -6.90 -1.76
N PHE A 196 -1.12 -6.04 -1.68
CA PHE A 196 -0.37 -5.61 -2.86
C PHE A 196 0.39 -6.77 -3.51
N VAL A 197 1.14 -7.54 -2.73
CA VAL A 197 1.92 -8.67 -3.30
C VAL A 197 1.01 -9.83 -3.71
N ALA A 198 -0.10 -10.06 -3.00
CA ALA A 198 -1.05 -11.09 -3.39
C ALA A 198 -1.72 -10.78 -4.73
N VAL A 199 -2.20 -9.55 -4.93
CA VAL A 199 -3.06 -9.17 -6.07
C VAL A 199 -2.25 -8.57 -7.23
N ASP A 200 -1.37 -7.62 -6.93
CA ASP A 200 -0.65 -6.86 -7.95
C ASP A 200 0.58 -7.62 -8.46
N ALA A 201 1.29 -8.34 -7.58
CA ALA A 201 2.39 -9.23 -7.97
C ALA A 201 1.93 -10.67 -8.32
N GLY A 202 0.63 -10.95 -8.27
CA GLY A 202 0.03 -12.20 -8.74
C GLY A 202 0.35 -13.44 -7.89
N GLN A 203 0.84 -13.28 -6.65
CA GLN A 203 1.25 -14.40 -5.79
C GLN A 203 0.07 -15.10 -5.07
N GLY A 204 -1.07 -14.42 -4.95
CA GLY A 204 -2.32 -15.00 -4.46
C GLY A 204 -2.29 -15.52 -3.02
N ARG A 205 -3.11 -16.53 -2.73
CA ARG A 205 -3.33 -17.06 -1.37
C ARG A 205 -2.12 -17.76 -0.74
N ALA A 206 -1.27 -18.39 -1.54
CA ALA A 206 -0.06 -19.06 -1.05
C ALA A 206 0.88 -18.06 -0.35
N TRP A 207 1.04 -16.87 -0.93
CA TRP A 207 1.78 -15.77 -0.32
C TRP A 207 1.19 -15.34 1.02
N ARG A 208 -0.13 -15.16 1.10
CA ARG A 208 -0.79 -14.76 2.36
C ARG A 208 -0.57 -15.76 3.48
N ALA A 209 -0.57 -17.06 3.18
CA ALA A 209 -0.29 -18.11 4.15
C ALA A 209 1.17 -18.06 4.65
N GLN A 210 2.13 -17.88 3.74
CA GLN A 210 3.55 -17.74 4.07
C GLN A 210 3.84 -16.48 4.89
N LEU A 211 3.25 -15.35 4.50
CA LEU A 211 3.37 -14.08 5.21
C LEU A 211 2.82 -14.18 6.63
N ARG A 212 1.67 -14.84 6.80
CA ARG A 212 1.08 -15.11 8.11
C ARG A 212 1.96 -16.03 8.97
N ALA A 213 2.54 -17.08 8.39
CA ALA A 213 3.47 -17.96 9.08
C ALA A 213 4.72 -17.20 9.55
N ARG A 214 5.28 -16.34 8.71
CA ARG A 214 6.43 -15.49 9.05
C ARG A 214 6.11 -14.45 10.12
N TRP A 215 4.92 -13.84 10.06
CA TRP A 215 4.45 -12.93 11.09
C TRP A 215 4.38 -13.60 12.47
N LYS A 216 3.92 -14.86 12.53
CA LYS A 216 3.87 -15.63 13.79
C LYS A 216 5.26 -16.09 14.24
N GLY A 217 6.12 -16.51 13.30
CA GLY A 217 7.42 -17.10 13.62
C GLY A 217 8.55 -16.10 13.91
N SER A 218 8.49 -14.86 13.42
CA SER A 218 9.62 -13.92 13.51
C SER A 218 9.26 -12.63 14.28
N PRO A 219 9.82 -12.39 15.48
CA PRO A 219 9.65 -11.12 16.17
C PRO A 219 10.35 -9.96 15.45
N MET A 220 11.50 -10.20 14.81
CA MET A 220 12.20 -9.18 14.03
C MET A 220 11.38 -8.69 12.84
N PHE A 221 10.70 -9.60 12.13
CA PHE A 221 9.81 -9.21 11.04
C PHE A 221 8.68 -8.29 11.49
N ARG A 222 8.09 -8.56 12.67
CA ARG A 222 7.06 -7.69 13.27
C ARG A 222 7.61 -6.31 13.62
N ARG A 223 8.83 -6.25 14.15
CA ARG A 223 9.50 -4.99 14.49
C ARG A 223 9.78 -4.14 13.25
N VAL A 224 10.29 -4.73 12.17
CA VAL A 224 10.53 -4.00 10.91
C VAL A 224 9.22 -3.43 10.35
N LEU A 225 8.15 -4.23 10.31
CA LEU A 225 6.85 -3.74 9.84
C LEU A 225 6.28 -2.62 10.73
N TRP A 226 6.55 -2.66 12.03
CA TRP A 226 6.20 -1.60 12.95
C TRP A 226 6.98 -0.31 12.68
N GLU A 227 8.30 -0.41 12.52
CA GLU A 227 9.18 0.73 12.22
C GLU A 227 8.79 1.40 10.90
N VAL A 228 8.49 0.61 9.86
CA VAL A 228 7.97 1.14 8.58
C VAL A 228 6.62 1.82 8.78
N ASN A 229 5.70 1.24 9.56
CA ASN A 229 4.40 1.86 9.83
C ASN A 229 4.54 3.20 10.57
N VAL A 230 5.42 3.28 11.57
CA VAL A 230 5.72 4.54 12.26
C VAL A 230 6.38 5.54 11.31
N GLY A 231 7.31 5.09 10.47
CA GLY A 231 7.93 5.92 9.44
C GLY A 231 6.91 6.54 8.48
N TRP A 232 5.89 5.80 8.08
CA TRP A 232 4.79 6.31 7.24
C TRP A 232 3.93 7.35 7.97
N VAL A 233 3.61 7.12 9.25
CA VAL A 233 2.84 8.06 10.05
C VAL A 233 3.60 9.36 10.27
N VAL A 234 4.87 9.27 10.67
CA VAL A 234 5.73 10.44 10.91
C VAL A 234 5.99 11.18 9.59
N GLY A 235 6.36 10.45 8.53
CA GLY A 235 6.58 11.02 7.21
C GLY A 235 5.34 11.71 6.64
N GLY A 236 4.17 11.10 6.80
CA GLY A 236 2.90 11.71 6.41
C GLY A 236 2.58 12.97 7.21
N GLY A 237 2.82 12.97 8.53
CA GLY A 237 2.65 14.15 9.36
C GLY A 237 3.59 15.30 8.96
N VAL A 238 4.87 15.01 8.70
CA VAL A 238 5.85 16.00 8.21
C VAL A 238 5.44 16.54 6.85
N PHE A 239 4.98 15.67 5.94
CA PHE A 239 4.50 16.08 4.62
C PHE A 239 3.30 17.02 4.71
N CYS A 240 2.28 16.67 5.52
CA CYS A 240 1.12 17.53 5.72
C CYS A 240 1.50 18.88 6.36
N ALA A 241 2.43 18.88 7.33
CA ALA A 241 2.92 20.11 7.96
C ALA A 241 3.70 21.00 6.98
N ALA A 242 4.58 20.41 6.17
CA ALA A 242 5.32 21.13 5.14
C ALA A 242 4.38 21.70 4.08
N LEU A 243 3.39 20.93 3.63
CA LEU A 243 2.40 21.39 2.67
C LEU A 243 1.55 22.54 3.24
N ALA A 244 1.11 22.41 4.50
CA ALA A 244 0.38 23.48 5.18
C ALA A 244 1.20 24.77 5.24
N GLY A 245 2.51 24.69 5.52
CA GLY A 245 3.40 25.85 5.55
C GLY A 245 3.81 26.42 4.18
N ILE A 246 3.56 25.70 3.08
CA ILE A 246 3.74 26.23 1.70
C ILE A 246 2.46 26.93 1.24
N VAL A 247 1.31 26.43 1.67
CA VAL A 247 -0.01 26.97 1.28
C VAL A 247 -0.37 28.24 2.06
N TRP A 248 0.08 28.36 3.31
CA TRP A 248 -0.10 29.52 4.19
C TRP A 248 1.10 30.46 4.16
#